data_AF-A0A537QP08-F1
#
_entry.id   AF-A0A537QP08-F1
#
_cell.length_a   1.000
_cell.length_b   1.000
_cell.length_c   1.000
_cell.angle_alpha   90.00
_cell.angle_beta   90.00
_cell.angle_gamma   90.00
#
_symmetry.space_group_name_H-M   'P 1'
#
loop_
_entity.id
_entity.type
_entity.pdbx_description
1 polymer ?
#
loop_
_entity_poly.entity_id
_entity_poly.type
_entity_poly.pdbx_seq_one_letter_code
_entity_poly.pdbx_strand_id
1 'polypeptide(L)'
;MKVIAQLWYILSPRERIEGSLLLCSMALGAMFEAVSIGLLVPFVAVLKEPDLVFRIPAGASLLSFFNIREPHAVLIAIGLGLIGVFAVKSGYLVLLYRWLFRYVFDKQVKLARQLMTGYLSVGYTFHLQRNSAEIIRTTTETLDRFTTGFLVSLLIVLGEA
;
A
#
# COMPACT_ATOMS: atom_id res chain seq x y z
N MET A 1 -5.95 -23.78 1.17
CA MET A 1 -5.09 -23.73 2.39
C MET A 1 -3.64 -24.18 2.19
N LYS A 2 -3.30 -25.10 1.26
CA LYS A 2 -1.90 -25.57 1.07
C LYS A 2 -0.90 -24.49 0.63
N VAL A 3 -1.33 -23.55 -0.22
CA VAL A 3 -0.48 -22.46 -0.76
C VAL A 3 0.01 -21.51 0.34
N ILE A 4 -0.86 -21.16 1.28
CA ILE A 4 -0.53 -20.27 2.41
C ILE A 4 0.49 -20.94 3.33
N ALA A 5 0.34 -22.24 3.61
CA ALA A 5 1.29 -23.01 4.41
C ALA A 5 2.67 -23.13 3.74
N GLN A 6 2.71 -23.30 2.41
CA GLN A 6 3.97 -23.33 1.65
C GLN A 6 4.66 -21.95 1.61
N LEU A 7 3.90 -20.86 1.46
CA LEU A 7 4.46 -19.51 1.63
C LEU A 7 5.04 -19.34 3.03
N TRP A 8 4.31 -19.76 4.06
CA TRP A 8 4.75 -19.60 5.43
C TRP A 8 6.06 -20.35 5.73
N TYR A 9 6.27 -21.49 5.09
CA TYR A 9 7.51 -22.26 5.19
C TYR A 9 8.71 -21.55 4.53
N ILE A 10 8.46 -20.79 3.46
CA ILE A 10 9.49 -20.04 2.73
C ILE A 10 9.87 -18.74 3.47
N LEU A 11 8.95 -18.16 4.24
CA LEU A 11 9.20 -16.92 5.01
C LEU A 11 9.90 -17.18 6.34
N SER A 12 11.05 -16.54 6.54
CA SER A 12 11.79 -16.55 7.81
C SER A 12 11.08 -15.73 8.90
N PRO A 13 11.32 -16.01 10.20
CA PRO A 13 10.54 -15.43 11.31
C PRO A 13 10.57 -13.90 11.38
N ARG A 14 11.68 -13.25 11.00
CA ARG A 14 11.76 -11.78 10.92
C ARG A 14 10.85 -11.20 9.84
N GLU A 15 10.71 -11.90 8.73
CA GLU A 15 9.93 -11.46 7.56
C GLU A 15 8.44 -11.56 7.83
N ARG A 16 8.02 -12.50 8.69
CA ARG A 16 6.63 -12.60 9.15
C ARG A 16 6.22 -11.36 9.95
N ILE A 17 7.11 -10.86 10.81
CA ILE A 17 6.86 -9.65 11.60
C ILE A 17 6.77 -8.44 10.67
N GLU A 18 7.73 -8.25 9.76
CA GLU A 18 7.70 -7.16 8.78
C GLU A 18 6.44 -7.21 7.90
N GLY A 19 6.05 -8.39 7.40
CA GLY A 19 4.84 -8.56 6.62
C GLY A 19 3.56 -8.25 7.42
N SER A 20 3.52 -8.61 8.71
CA SER A 20 2.39 -8.28 9.59
C SER A 20 2.31 -6.77 9.90
N LEU A 21 3.45 -6.11 10.09
CA LEU A 21 3.53 -4.66 10.27
C LEU A 21 3.05 -3.93 9.01
N LEU A 22 3.46 -4.44 7.84
CA LEU A 22 3.04 -3.92 6.55
C LEU A 22 1.52 -4.06 6.36
N LEU A 23 0.95 -5.24 6.62
CA LEU A 23 -0.51 -5.45 6.57
C LEU A 23 -1.27 -4.51 7.51
N CYS A 24 -0.78 -4.31 8.73
CA CYS A 24 -1.38 -3.35 9.66
C CYS A 24 -1.33 -1.91 9.12
N SER A 25 -0.22 -1.51 8.50
CA SER A 25 -0.11 -0.21 7.85
C SER A 25 -1.04 -0.07 6.62
N MET A 26 -1.31 -1.16 5.90
CA MET A 26 -2.26 -1.19 4.78
C MET A 26 -3.69 -0.96 5.27
N ALA A 27 -4.10 -1.63 6.35
CA ALA A 27 -5.40 -1.40 6.97
C ALA A 27 -5.59 0.06 7.42
N LEU A 28 -4.57 0.66 8.05
CA LEU A 28 -4.59 2.09 8.38
C LEU A 28 -4.69 2.98 7.13
N GLY A 29 -4.02 2.60 6.05
CA GLY A 29 -4.14 3.26 4.74
C GLY A 29 -5.57 3.25 4.22
N ALA A 30 -6.22 2.10 4.24
CA ALA A 30 -7.62 1.95 3.84
C ALA A 30 -8.56 2.82 4.69
N MET A 31 -8.32 2.94 5.99
CA MET A 31 -9.08 3.86 6.85
C MET A 31 -8.90 5.32 6.43
N PHE A 32 -7.67 5.75 6.14
CA PHE A 32 -7.42 7.10 5.62
C PHE A 32 -8.12 7.34 4.27
N GLU A 33 -8.17 6.33 3.41
CA GLU A 33 -8.90 6.42 2.15
C GLU A 33 -10.40 6.62 2.38
N ALA A 34 -11.00 5.80 3.25
CA ALA A 34 -12.42 5.88 3.58
C ALA A 34 -12.79 7.23 4.18
N VAL A 35 -11.98 7.75 5.12
CA VAL A 35 -12.19 9.08 5.72
C VAL A 35 -12.08 10.18 4.66
N SER A 36 -11.09 10.11 3.77
CA SER A 36 -10.89 11.13 2.74
C SER A 36 -12.04 11.17 1.73
N ILE A 37 -12.58 10.01 1.34
CA ILE A 37 -13.78 9.93 0.48
C ILE A 37 -15.01 10.43 1.25
N GLY A 38 -15.12 10.06 2.54
CA GLY A 38 -16.20 10.51 3.42
C GLY A 38 -16.27 12.02 3.57
N LEU A 39 -15.12 12.72 3.53
CA LEU A 39 -15.03 14.18 3.60
C LEU A 39 -15.50 14.90 2.34
N LEU A 40 -15.65 14.23 1.20
CA LEU A 40 -16.19 14.84 -0.02
C LEU A 40 -17.69 15.16 0.12
N VAL A 41 -18.45 14.30 0.79
CA VAL A 41 -19.90 14.50 1.00
C VAL A 41 -20.21 15.80 1.74
N PRO A 42 -19.64 16.07 2.94
CA PRO A 42 -19.88 17.33 3.63
C PRO A 42 -19.29 18.52 2.85
N PHE A 43 -18.17 18.37 2.13
CA PHE A 43 -17.63 19.43 1.30
C PHE A 43 -18.61 19.87 0.20
N VAL A 44 -19.20 18.92 -0.53
CA VAL A 44 -20.21 19.21 -1.56
C VAL A 44 -21.49 19.81 -0.97
N ALA A 45 -21.88 19.38 0.24
CA ALA A 45 -23.02 19.98 0.94
C ALA A 45 -22.78 21.45 1.27
N VAL A 46 -21.60 21.78 1.80
CA VAL A 46 -21.21 23.17 2.10
C VAL A 46 -21.06 24.01 0.83
N LEU A 47 -20.63 23.41 -0.29
CA LEU A 47 -20.56 24.08 -1.58
C LEU A 47 -21.94 24.55 -2.08
N LYS A 48 -22.99 23.79 -1.80
CA LYS A 48 -24.37 24.14 -2.19
C LYS A 48 -24.97 25.21 -1.27
N GLU A 49 -24.76 25.07 0.03
CA GLU A 49 -25.30 25.97 1.05
C GLU A 49 -24.20 26.30 2.09
N PRO A 50 -23.44 27.38 1.89
CA PRO A 50 -22.32 27.72 2.77
C PRO A 50 -22.77 28.13 4.18
N ASP A 51 -24.03 28.54 4.34
CA ASP A 51 -24.64 28.88 5.64
C ASP A 51 -24.80 27.66 6.58
N LEU A 52 -24.71 26.43 6.06
CA LEU A 52 -24.81 25.21 6.87
C LEU A 52 -23.71 25.12 7.93
N VAL A 53 -22.50 25.62 7.64
CA VAL A 53 -21.36 25.49 8.57
C VAL A 53 -21.53 26.38 9.80
N PHE A 54 -22.20 27.52 9.65
CA PHE A 54 -22.51 28.43 10.76
C PHE A 54 -23.60 27.88 11.69
N ARG A 55 -24.45 26.96 11.21
CA ARG A 55 -25.50 26.32 12.00
C ARG A 55 -25.00 25.15 12.85
N ILE A 56 -23.85 24.58 12.51
CA ILE A 56 -23.25 23.46 13.24
C ILE A 56 -22.32 24.03 14.34
N PRO A 57 -22.54 23.71 15.62
CA PRO A 57 -21.73 24.28 16.72
C PRO A 57 -20.24 23.93 16.61
N ALA A 58 -19.91 22.73 16.11
CA ALA A 58 -18.53 22.34 15.82
C ALA A 58 -17.90 23.17 14.68
N GLY A 59 -18.67 23.49 13.64
CA GLY A 59 -18.23 24.34 12.52
C GLY A 59 -18.02 25.79 12.98
N ALA A 60 -19.00 26.35 13.70
CA ALA A 60 -18.94 27.72 14.22
C ALA A 60 -17.74 27.95 15.17
N SER A 61 -17.39 26.96 16.00
CA SER A 61 -16.20 27.06 16.87
C SER A 61 -14.89 27.10 16.06
N LEU A 62 -14.78 26.27 15.02
CA LEU A 62 -13.60 26.26 14.15
C LEU A 62 -13.49 27.57 13.33
N LEU A 63 -14.62 28.07 12.81
CA LEU A 63 -14.70 29.32 12.06
C LEU A 63 -14.39 30.56 12.90
N SER A 64 -14.82 30.58 14.16
CA SER A 64 -14.50 31.66 15.07
C SER A 64 -13.03 31.65 15.49
N PHE A 65 -12.40 30.47 15.60
CA PHE A 65 -10.94 30.36 15.80
C PHE A 65 -10.13 30.95 14.64
N PHE A 66 -10.55 30.70 13.39
CA PHE A 66 -9.90 31.28 12.20
C PHE A 66 -10.41 32.69 11.85
N ASN A 67 -11.33 33.24 12.64
CA ASN A 67 -11.95 34.57 12.48
C ASN A 67 -12.60 34.80 11.08
N ILE A 68 -13.13 33.74 10.47
CA ILE A 68 -13.71 33.78 9.13
C ILE A 68 -15.20 34.11 9.25
N ARG A 69 -15.62 35.24 8.65
CA ARG A 69 -17.01 35.72 8.70
C ARG A 69 -17.72 35.70 7.35
N GLU A 70 -16.99 35.55 6.25
CA GLU A 70 -17.58 35.54 4.90
C GLU A 70 -17.81 34.12 4.37
N PRO A 71 -18.98 33.82 3.77
CA PRO A 71 -19.31 32.53 3.17
C PRO A 71 -18.28 32.04 2.14
N HIS A 72 -17.74 32.94 1.31
CA HIS A 72 -16.71 32.61 0.33
C HIS A 72 -15.39 32.20 0.98
N ALA A 73 -15.00 32.87 2.07
CA ALA A 73 -13.80 32.53 2.82
C ALA A 73 -13.92 31.19 3.55
N VAL A 74 -15.14 30.80 3.98
CA VAL A 74 -15.42 29.45 4.53
C VAL A 74 -15.13 28.37 3.50
N LEU A 75 -15.64 28.55 2.28
CA LEU A 75 -15.44 27.60 1.18
C LEU A 75 -13.97 27.44 0.82
N ILE A 76 -13.22 28.55 0.74
CA ILE A 76 -11.78 28.51 0.47
C ILE A 76 -11.03 27.78 1.59
N ALA A 77 -11.35 28.04 2.85
CA ALA A 77 -10.70 27.40 3.99
C ALA A 77 -10.95 25.88 4.05
N ILE A 78 -12.20 25.44 3.84
CA ILE A 78 -12.53 24.02 3.81
C ILE A 78 -11.91 23.35 2.58
N GLY A 79 -11.90 24.02 1.43
CA GLY A 79 -11.25 23.54 0.21
C GLY A 79 -9.75 23.33 0.40
N LEU A 80 -9.05 24.29 1.02
CA LEU A 80 -7.64 24.17 1.39
C LEU A 80 -7.41 23.05 2.40
N GLY A 81 -8.30 22.90 3.39
CA GLY A 81 -8.26 21.79 4.34
C GLY A 81 -8.39 20.43 3.66
N LEU A 82 -9.32 20.31 2.71
CA LEU A 82 -9.50 19.10 1.91
C LEU A 82 -8.26 18.78 1.08
N ILE A 83 -7.67 19.77 0.40
CA ILE A 83 -6.40 19.61 -0.31
C ILE A 83 -5.30 19.13 0.65
N GLY A 84 -5.23 19.70 1.85
CA GLY A 84 -4.29 19.27 2.89
C GLY A 84 -4.46 17.80 3.29
N VAL A 85 -5.70 17.36 3.53
CA VAL A 85 -6.03 15.96 3.83
C VAL A 85 -5.60 15.03 2.69
N PHE A 86 -5.91 15.39 1.44
CA PHE A 86 -5.51 14.62 0.27
C PHE A 86 -3.98 14.57 0.11
N ALA A 87 -3.27 15.67 0.35
CA ALA A 87 -1.81 15.70 0.30
C ALA A 87 -1.18 14.78 1.35
N VAL A 88 -1.68 14.80 2.59
CA VAL A 88 -1.22 13.91 3.66
C VAL A 88 -1.51 12.45 3.33
N LYS A 89 -2.74 12.15 2.86
CA LYS A 89 -3.13 10.81 2.40
C LYS A 89 -2.19 10.32 1.29
N SER A 90 -1.99 11.12 0.25
CA SER A 90 -1.12 10.76 -0.87
C SER A 90 0.33 10.53 -0.43
N GLY A 91 0.85 11.38 0.47
CA GLY A 91 2.17 11.18 1.05
C GLY A 91 2.29 9.86 1.82
N TYR A 92 1.29 9.52 2.63
CA TYR A 92 1.22 8.25 3.35
C TYR A 92 1.20 7.05 2.38
N LEU A 93 0.34 7.08 1.37
CA LEU A 93 0.23 5.99 0.37
C LEU A 93 1.53 5.78 -0.38
N VAL A 94 2.24 6.85 -0.76
CA VAL A 94 3.56 6.74 -1.42
C VAL A 94 4.56 6.02 -0.52
N LEU A 95 4.62 6.36 0.76
CA LEU A 95 5.50 5.70 1.73
C LEU A 95 5.13 4.23 1.90
N LEU A 96 3.83 3.93 1.95
CA LEU A 96 3.31 2.57 2.07
C LEU A 96 3.67 1.71 0.85
N TYR A 97 3.42 2.20 -0.37
CA TYR A 97 3.76 1.46 -1.60
C TYR A 97 5.26 1.28 -1.72
N ARG A 98 6.06 2.30 -1.39
CA ARG A 98 7.53 2.16 -1.37
C ARG A 98 7.97 1.06 -0.40
N TRP A 99 7.34 0.95 0.76
CA TRP A 99 7.67 -0.10 1.72
C TRP A 99 7.21 -1.49 1.25
N LEU A 100 6.01 -1.59 0.66
CA LEU A 100 5.49 -2.81 0.04
C LEU A 100 6.42 -3.33 -1.06
N PHE A 101 6.78 -2.48 -2.03
CA PHE A 101 7.65 -2.89 -3.13
C PHE A 101 9.05 -3.24 -2.64
N ARG A 102 9.62 -2.49 -1.69
CA ARG A 102 10.92 -2.86 -1.11
C ARG A 102 10.86 -4.24 -0.46
N TYR A 103 9.82 -4.51 0.34
CA TYR A 103 9.63 -5.81 0.96
C TYR A 103 9.54 -6.93 -0.08
N VAL A 104 8.75 -6.77 -1.14
CA VAL A 104 8.58 -7.77 -2.20
C VAL A 104 9.86 -8.00 -2.99
N PHE A 105 10.55 -6.94 -3.41
CA PHE A 105 11.80 -7.06 -4.18
C PHE A 105 12.93 -7.67 -3.36
N ASP A 106 13.04 -7.35 -2.07
CA ASP A 106 13.99 -7.99 -1.17
C ASP A 106 13.74 -9.51 -1.10
N LYS A 107 12.47 -9.94 -1.11
CA LYS A 107 12.14 -11.39 -1.20
C LYS A 107 12.50 -11.98 -2.55
N GLN A 108 12.21 -11.27 -3.64
CA GLN A 108 12.55 -11.72 -4.99
C GLN A 108 14.05 -11.98 -5.12
N VAL A 109 14.88 -11.03 -4.69
CA VAL A 109 16.35 -11.14 -4.75
C VAL A 109 16.85 -12.29 -3.87
N LYS A 110 16.30 -12.45 -2.66
CA LYS A 110 16.69 -13.53 -1.75
C LYS A 110 16.38 -14.91 -2.33
N LEU A 111 15.16 -15.10 -2.86
CA LEU A 111 14.75 -16.37 -3.49
C LEU A 111 15.54 -16.65 -4.76
N ALA A 112 15.77 -15.62 -5.59
CA ALA A 112 16.58 -15.76 -6.81
C ALA A 112 18.00 -16.21 -6.48
N ARG A 113 18.61 -15.61 -5.45
CA ARG A 113 19.95 -16.00 -4.99
C ARG A 113 19.96 -17.44 -4.48
N GLN A 114 18.99 -17.85 -3.67
CA GLN A 114 18.91 -19.21 -3.14
C GLN A 114 18.74 -20.25 -4.25
N LEU A 115 17.84 -20.01 -5.21
CA LEU A 115 17.63 -20.89 -6.35
C LEU A 115 18.87 -20.99 -7.23
N MET A 116 19.47 -19.86 -7.60
CA MET A 116 20.68 -19.83 -8.43
C MET A 116 21.85 -20.55 -7.76
N THR A 117 22.06 -20.32 -6.45
CA THR A 117 23.13 -21.01 -5.70
C THR A 117 22.87 -22.51 -5.64
N GLY A 118 21.61 -22.92 -5.45
CA GLY A 118 21.21 -24.32 -5.51
C GLY A 118 21.52 -24.95 -6.86
N TYR A 119 21.12 -24.30 -7.96
CA TYR A 119 21.42 -24.77 -9.32
C TYR A 119 22.92 -24.92 -9.59
N LEU A 120 23.74 -23.96 -9.15
CA LEU A 120 25.20 -24.01 -9.34
C LEU A 120 25.88 -25.12 -8.52
N SER A 121 25.25 -25.61 -7.46
CA SER A 121 25.78 -26.68 -6.61
C SER A 121 25.46 -28.09 -7.10
N VAL A 122 24.64 -28.24 -8.14
CA VAL A 122 24.25 -29.55 -8.69
C VAL A 122 25.38 -30.12 -9.56
N GLY A 123 25.48 -31.45 -9.60
CA GLY A 123 26.47 -32.14 -10.43
C GLY A 123 26.35 -31.80 -11.93
N TYR A 124 27.50 -31.79 -12.62
CA TYR A 124 27.61 -31.40 -14.03
C TYR A 124 26.69 -32.19 -14.99
N THR A 125 26.32 -33.42 -14.62
CA THR A 125 25.36 -34.25 -15.38
C THR A 125 23.99 -33.59 -15.52
N PHE A 126 23.54 -32.84 -14.51
CA PHE A 126 22.29 -32.07 -14.58
C PHE A 126 22.39 -30.91 -15.57
N HIS A 127 23.53 -30.22 -15.59
CA HIS A 127 23.78 -29.09 -16.50
C HIS A 127 23.89 -29.52 -17.96
N LEU A 128 24.32 -30.76 -18.24
CA LEU A 128 24.35 -31.33 -19.59
C LEU A 128 22.95 -31.71 -20.12
N GLN A 129 22.01 -32.01 -19.22
CA GLN A 129 20.67 -32.45 -19.58
C GLN A 129 19.67 -31.31 -19.76
N ARG A 130 19.99 -30.10 -19.31
CA ARG A 130 19.09 -28.93 -19.37
C ARG A 130 19.74 -27.71 -19.98
N ASN A 131 18.93 -26.95 -20.71
CA ASN A 131 19.35 -25.68 -21.26
C ASN A 131 19.54 -24.65 -20.14
N SER A 132 20.70 -24.00 -20.09
CA SER A 132 20.98 -22.93 -19.13
C SER A 132 20.00 -21.76 -19.26
N ALA A 133 19.50 -21.47 -20.47
CA ALA A 133 18.47 -20.47 -20.70
C ALA A 133 17.15 -20.80 -19.97
N GLU A 134 16.81 -22.09 -19.82
CA GLU A 134 15.63 -22.51 -19.06
C GLU A 134 15.83 -22.23 -17.56
N ILE A 135 17.00 -22.56 -17.01
CA ILE A 135 17.34 -22.32 -15.60
C ILE A 135 17.33 -20.82 -15.28
N ILE A 136 17.93 -20.00 -16.15
CA ILE A 136 17.93 -18.55 -16.01
C ILE A 136 16.50 -18.02 -16.07
N ARG A 137 15.71 -18.43 -17.09
CA ARG A 137 14.32 -18.00 -17.24
C ARG A 137 13.46 -18.35 -16.04
N THR A 138 13.60 -19.55 -15.49
CA THR A 138 12.86 -19.96 -14.28
C THR A 138 13.25 -19.11 -13.08
N THR A 139 14.54 -18.79 -12.94
CA THR A 139 15.04 -18.00 -11.80
C THR A 139 14.67 -16.52 -11.91
N THR A 140 14.44 -15.99 -13.11
CA THR A 140 14.07 -14.58 -13.31
C THR A 140 12.56 -14.40 -13.52
N GLU A 141 11.99 -15.00 -14.56
CA GLU A 141 10.59 -14.76 -14.95
C GLU A 141 9.58 -15.43 -14.01
N THR A 142 9.84 -16.68 -13.58
CA THR A 142 8.89 -17.37 -12.69
C THR A 142 8.87 -16.74 -11.31
N LEU A 143 10.04 -16.31 -10.82
CA LEU A 143 10.12 -15.57 -9.57
C LEU A 143 9.45 -14.20 -9.67
N ASP A 144 9.65 -13.45 -10.76
CA ASP A 144 8.98 -12.18 -10.95
C ASP A 144 7.46 -12.32 -11.00
N ARG A 145 6.94 -13.31 -11.74
CA ARG A 145 5.49 -13.61 -11.74
C ARG A 145 4.97 -14.01 -10.35
N PHE A 146 5.77 -14.72 -9.56
CA PHE A 146 5.39 -15.10 -8.20
C PHE A 146 5.43 -13.90 -7.25
N THR A 147 6.48 -13.08 -7.28
CA THR A 147 6.65 -11.96 -6.35
C THR A 147 5.76 -10.78 -6.73
N THR A 148 5.83 -10.35 -7.98
CA THR A 148 5.12 -9.17 -8.48
C THR A 148 3.68 -9.52 -8.86
N GLY A 149 3.44 -10.68 -9.46
CA GLY A 149 2.10 -11.09 -9.87
C GLY A 149 1.24 -11.64 -8.74
N PHE A 150 1.78 -12.52 -7.90
CA PHE A 150 1.01 -13.18 -6.85
C PHE A 150 1.17 -12.52 -5.47
N LEU A 151 2.40 -12.28 -5.00
CA LEU A 151 2.65 -11.76 -3.64
C LEU A 151 2.16 -10.32 -3.46
N VAL A 152 2.44 -9.43 -4.41
CA VAL A 152 1.91 -8.04 -4.38
C VAL A 152 0.38 -8.08 -4.38
N SER A 153 -0.23 -8.80 -5.33
CA SER A 153 -1.69 -8.90 -5.44
C SER A 153 -2.34 -9.46 -4.19
N LEU A 154 -1.73 -10.49 -3.58
CA LEU A 154 -2.21 -11.07 -2.32
C LEU A 154 -2.13 -10.06 -1.17
N LEU A 155 -1.03 -9.32 -1.05
CA LEU A 155 -0.86 -8.30 0.00
C LEU A 155 -1.83 -7.14 -0.18
N ILE A 156 -2.08 -6.70 -1.42
CA ILE A 156 -3.06 -5.66 -1.73
C ILE A 156 -4.46 -6.12 -1.35
N VAL A 157 -4.88 -7.31 -1.82
CA VAL A 157 -6.22 -7.84 -1.51
C VAL A 157 -6.42 -8.03 0.00
N LEU A 158 -5.40 -8.50 0.73
CA LEU A 158 -5.49 -8.65 2.19
C LEU A 158 -5.42 -7.31 2.94
N GLY A 159 -4.81 -6.29 2.35
CA GLY A 159 -4.74 -4.96 2.94
C GLY A 159 -5.98 -4.10 2.68
N GLU A 160 -6.70 -4.38 1.59
CA GLU A 160 -7.92 -3.66 1.18
C GLU A 160 -9.23 -4.37 1.56
N ALA A 161 -9.17 -5.66 1.93
CA ALA A 161 -10.31 -6.43 2.44
C ALA A 161 -10.61 -6.14 3.92
#